data_AF-A0A2M6WHA0-F1
#
_entry.id   AF-A0A2M6WHA0-F1
#
_cell.length_a   1.000
_cell.length_b   1.000
_cell.length_c   1.000
_cell.angle_alpha   90.00
_cell.angle_beta   90.00
_cell.angle_gamma   90.00
#
_symmetry.space_group_name_H-M   'P 1'
#
loop_
_entity.id
_entity.type
_entity.pdbx_description
1 polymer ?
#
loop_
_entity_poly.entity_id
_entity_poly.type
_entity_poly.pdbx_seq_one_letter_code
_entity_poly.pdbx_strand_id
1 'polypeptide(L)'
;MKTMNRENKNPQNKKLSPVVYSLKSKSGFTLIELLIAIAIVGIIASVAFVALDPLKRFRDARDSTRFTDVTAILTAIKVDQVDNGGGYASAISALDTGTIYMIGTGSAACNATCDAPATSTSACVDLTSGSDDLVSGGYLAEIPVSPNGTGSWDDTYTGYTLRTEVNGSVTIAACESENVAAISVAR
;
A
#
# COMPACT_ATOMS: atom_id res chain seq x y z
N MET A 1 -39.28 -45.35 69.06
CA MET A 1 -39.01 -44.87 70.43
C MET A 1 -37.52 -44.53 70.56
N LYS A 2 -37.14 -43.27 70.33
CA LYS A 2 -35.94 -42.67 70.93
C LYS A 2 -36.09 -41.15 70.91
N THR A 3 -35.94 -40.58 72.09
CA THR A 3 -36.28 -39.22 72.50
C THR A 3 -35.34 -38.17 71.93
N MET A 4 -35.89 -36.98 71.70
CA MET A 4 -35.15 -35.73 71.54
C MET A 4 -34.27 -35.49 72.76
N ASN A 5 -33.02 -35.07 72.55
CA ASN A 5 -32.24 -34.38 73.57
C ASN A 5 -31.61 -33.15 72.91
N ARG A 6 -32.07 -31.95 73.28
CA ARG A 6 -31.52 -30.67 72.84
C ARG A 6 -30.52 -30.22 73.89
N GLU A 7 -29.24 -30.24 73.54
CA GLU A 7 -28.18 -29.66 74.37
C GLU A 7 -28.20 -28.13 74.19
N ASN A 8 -28.54 -27.44 75.28
CA ASN A 8 -28.56 -25.99 75.38
C ASN A 8 -27.13 -25.46 75.53
N LYS A 9 -26.54 -24.92 74.45
CA LYS A 9 -25.27 -24.19 74.51
C LYS A 9 -25.55 -22.69 74.62
N ASN A 10 -25.46 -22.21 75.86
CA ASN A 10 -25.42 -20.81 76.25
C ASN A 10 -24.24 -20.09 75.56
N PRO A 11 -24.48 -19.03 74.76
CA PRO A 11 -23.41 -18.31 74.06
C PRO A 11 -22.79 -17.25 74.98
N GLN A 12 -21.93 -17.65 75.92
CA GLN A 12 -21.15 -16.71 76.72
C GLN A 12 -19.86 -16.30 76.01
N ASN A 13 -19.81 -15.02 75.63
CA ASN A 13 -18.60 -14.20 75.48
C ASN A 13 -17.55 -14.63 74.46
N LYS A 14 -17.81 -14.36 73.17
CA LYS A 14 -16.74 -14.19 72.18
C LYS A 14 -16.34 -12.71 72.18
N LYS A 15 -15.23 -12.37 72.86
CA LYS A 15 -14.65 -11.01 72.82
C LYS A 15 -14.38 -10.63 71.36
N LEU A 16 -15.09 -9.63 70.83
CA LEU A 16 -14.80 -9.07 69.52
C LEU A 16 -13.53 -8.21 69.63
N SER A 17 -12.44 -8.68 69.05
CA SER A 17 -11.25 -7.87 68.81
C SER A 17 -11.57 -6.83 67.73
N PRO A 18 -11.19 -5.55 67.92
CA PRO A 18 -11.43 -4.54 66.90
C PRO A 18 -10.62 -4.89 65.64
N VAL A 19 -11.32 -5.11 64.54
CA VAL A 19 -10.70 -5.26 63.21
C VAL A 19 -10.27 -3.87 62.78
N VAL A 20 -8.97 -3.59 62.90
CA VAL A 20 -8.37 -2.33 62.45
C VAL A 20 -8.24 -2.39 60.93
N TYR A 21 -9.15 -1.76 60.20
CA TYR A 21 -9.06 -1.59 58.75
C TYR A 21 -8.00 -0.52 58.45
N SER A 22 -6.86 -0.93 57.91
CA SER A 22 -5.87 -0.01 57.35
C SER A 22 -6.44 0.58 56.05
N LEU A 23 -6.93 1.82 56.12
CA LEU A 23 -7.37 2.57 54.95
C LEU A 23 -6.14 3.00 54.16
N LYS A 24 -5.78 2.21 53.16
CA LYS A 24 -4.74 2.57 52.18
C LYS A 24 -5.24 3.78 51.39
N SER A 25 -4.62 4.94 51.61
CA SER A 25 -4.86 6.15 50.81
C SER A 25 -4.69 5.84 49.33
N LYS A 26 -5.80 5.88 48.57
CA LYS A 26 -5.75 5.87 47.10
C LYS A 26 -5.62 7.33 46.68
N SER A 27 -4.44 7.75 46.24
CA SER A 27 -4.28 9.05 45.58
C SER A 27 -5.04 9.01 44.25
N GLY A 28 -6.13 9.77 44.15
CA GLY A 28 -6.80 10.04 42.88
C GLY A 28 -6.14 11.21 42.16
N PHE A 29 -6.28 11.25 40.83
CA PHE A 29 -5.92 12.42 40.04
C PHE A 29 -6.86 13.59 40.36
N THR A 30 -6.33 14.81 40.39
CA THR A 30 -7.17 16.00 40.50
C THR A 30 -7.85 16.31 39.16
N LEU A 31 -8.99 16.99 39.21
CA LEU A 31 -9.69 17.44 38.00
C LEU A 31 -8.83 18.37 37.15
N ILE A 32 -8.00 19.21 37.79
CA ILE A 32 -7.11 20.13 37.11
C ILE A 32 -5.98 19.39 36.38
N GLU A 33 -5.45 18.31 36.94
CA GLU A 33 -4.44 17.48 36.27
C GLU A 33 -4.99 16.82 35.01
N LEU A 34 -6.23 16.31 35.06
CA LEU A 34 -6.86 15.73 33.87
C LEU A 34 -7.10 16.80 32.79
N LEU A 35 -7.52 18.00 33.20
CA LEU A 35 -7.79 19.12 32.29
C LEU A 35 -6.52 19.60 31.58
N ILE A 36 -5.42 19.76 32.32
CA ILE A 36 -4.11 20.12 31.74
C ILE A 36 -3.61 19.01 30.83
N ALA A 37 -3.79 17.74 31.21
CA ALA A 37 -3.34 16.61 30.39
C ALA A 37 -4.02 16.57 29.01
N ILE A 38 -5.35 16.68 28.95
CA ILE A 38 -6.05 16.69 27.67
C ILE A 38 -5.72 17.94 26.83
N ALA A 39 -5.45 19.08 27.47
CA ALA A 39 -5.01 20.29 26.78
C ALA A 39 -3.64 20.08 26.12
N ILE A 40 -2.67 19.50 26.85
CA ILE A 40 -1.33 19.18 26.32
C ILE A 40 -1.43 18.16 25.18
N VAL A 41 -2.20 17.09 25.36
CA VAL A 41 -2.41 16.06 24.32
C VAL A 41 -3.03 16.68 23.06
N GLY A 42 -4.00 17.60 23.21
CA GLY A 42 -4.60 18.32 22.08
C GLY A 42 -3.60 19.19 21.31
N ILE A 43 -2.71 19.89 22.02
CA ILE A 43 -1.66 20.71 21.39
C ILE A 43 -0.68 19.82 20.62
N ILE A 44 -0.18 18.75 21.25
CA ILE A 44 0.78 17.84 20.62
C ILE A 44 0.14 17.15 19.40
N ALA A 45 -1.12 16.70 19.53
CA ALA A 45 -1.83 16.03 18.44
C ALA A 45 -2.04 16.96 17.23
N SER A 46 -2.40 18.22 17.45
CA SER A 46 -2.60 19.17 16.33
C SER A 46 -1.29 19.47 15.59
N VAL A 47 -0.18 19.67 16.32
CA VAL A 47 1.14 19.88 15.71
C VAL A 47 1.60 18.62 14.96
N ALA A 48 1.44 17.44 15.55
CA ALA A 48 1.83 16.18 14.92
C ALA A 48 1.04 15.90 13.63
N PHE A 49 -0.25 16.23 13.59
CA PHE A 49 -1.07 16.05 12.39
C PHE A 49 -0.59 16.92 11.22
N VAL A 50 -0.29 18.19 11.48
CA VAL A 50 0.25 19.11 10.47
C VAL A 50 1.65 18.69 10.02
N ALA A 51 2.49 18.22 10.93
CA ALA A 51 3.86 17.84 10.64
C ALA A 51 3.99 16.55 9.82
N LEU A 52 3.08 15.59 9.99
CA LEU A 52 3.20 14.27 9.37
C LEU A 52 2.59 14.17 7.97
N ASP A 53 1.64 15.05 7.62
CA ASP A 53 0.87 15.02 6.36
C ASP A 53 0.59 13.57 5.91
N PRO A 54 -0.33 12.86 6.59
CA PRO A 54 -0.56 11.44 6.35
C PRO A 54 -0.92 11.16 4.89
N LEU A 55 -1.58 12.09 4.21
CA LEU A 55 -1.93 11.98 2.80
C LEU A 55 -0.67 11.94 1.93
N LYS A 56 0.31 12.80 2.21
CA LYS A 56 1.61 12.74 1.54
C LYS A 56 2.33 11.41 1.78
N ARG A 57 2.25 10.85 2.97
CA ARG A 57 2.89 9.54 3.26
C ARG A 57 2.29 8.39 2.46
N PHE A 58 0.98 8.38 2.25
CA PHE A 58 0.34 7.40 1.38
C PHE A 58 0.74 7.59 -0.10
N ARG A 59 0.82 8.84 -0.56
CA ARG A 59 1.30 9.19 -1.91
C ARG A 59 2.73 8.72 -2.14
N ASP A 60 3.64 9.04 -1.21
CA ASP A 60 5.04 8.65 -1.27
C ASP A 60 5.21 7.11 -1.25
N ALA A 61 4.36 6.39 -0.50
CA ALA A 61 4.37 4.93 -0.48
C ALA A 61 3.94 4.32 -1.83
N ARG A 62 2.87 4.85 -2.44
CA ARG A 62 2.42 4.38 -3.77
C ARG A 62 3.45 4.71 -4.86
N ASP A 63 4.06 5.89 -4.82
CA ASP A 63 5.14 6.27 -5.73
C ASP A 63 6.36 5.35 -5.59
N SER A 64 6.71 4.94 -4.36
CA SER A 64 7.78 3.97 -4.12
C SER A 64 7.48 2.60 -4.72
N THR A 65 6.23 2.13 -4.60
CA THR A 65 5.78 0.88 -5.25
C THR A 65 5.87 1.01 -6.76
N ARG A 66 5.31 2.08 -7.34
CA ARG A 66 5.35 2.33 -8.78
C ARG A 66 6.78 2.37 -9.33
N PHE A 67 7.71 3.03 -8.61
CA PHE A 67 9.12 3.06 -8.99
C PHE A 67 9.74 1.65 -9.02
N THR A 68 9.40 0.82 -8.05
CA THR A 68 9.87 -0.58 -7.97
C THR A 68 9.33 -1.37 -9.15
N ASP A 69 8.04 -1.23 -9.45
CA ASP A 69 7.34 -1.96 -10.50
C ASP A 69 7.84 -1.58 -11.90
N VAL A 70 7.96 -0.28 -12.22
CA VAL A 70 8.50 0.16 -13.52
C VAL A 70 9.94 -0.29 -13.72
N THR A 71 10.74 -0.34 -12.64
CA THR A 71 12.11 -0.83 -12.68
C THR A 71 12.16 -2.34 -12.90
N ALA A 72 11.26 -3.10 -12.27
CA ALA A 72 11.14 -4.54 -12.46
C ALA A 72 10.76 -4.89 -13.91
N ILE A 73 9.75 -4.20 -14.46
CA ILE A 73 9.32 -4.38 -15.86
C ILE A 73 10.48 -4.05 -16.81
N LEU A 74 11.13 -2.90 -16.66
CA LEU A 74 12.25 -2.51 -17.53
C LEU A 74 13.44 -3.48 -17.43
N THR A 75 13.69 -4.00 -16.22
CA THR A 75 14.73 -5.02 -16.02
C THR A 75 14.37 -6.32 -16.72
N ALA A 76 13.12 -6.78 -16.64
CA ALA A 76 12.65 -7.97 -17.34
C ALA A 76 12.79 -7.82 -18.87
N ILE A 77 12.38 -6.68 -19.43
CA ILE A 77 12.55 -6.35 -20.86
C ILE A 77 14.03 -6.39 -21.26
N LYS A 78 14.91 -5.88 -20.40
CA LYS A 78 16.35 -5.92 -20.66
C LYS A 78 16.92 -7.33 -20.64
N VAL A 79 16.51 -8.16 -19.69
CA VAL A 79 16.96 -9.56 -19.62
C VAL A 79 16.47 -10.33 -20.84
N ASP A 80 15.19 -10.17 -21.19
CA ASP A 80 14.60 -10.69 -22.43
C ASP A 80 15.43 -10.29 -23.66
N GLN A 81 15.76 -9.01 -23.78
CA GLN A 81 16.56 -8.52 -24.88
C GLN A 81 17.95 -9.15 -24.95
N VAL A 82 18.60 -9.38 -23.81
CA VAL A 82 19.93 -10.00 -23.74
C VAL A 82 19.86 -11.47 -24.17
N ASP A 83 18.86 -12.20 -23.68
CA ASP A 83 18.70 -13.63 -23.97
C ASP A 83 18.27 -13.88 -25.42
N ASN A 84 17.54 -12.92 -26.03
CA ASN A 84 17.08 -12.95 -27.41
C ASN A 84 17.99 -12.21 -28.40
N GLY A 85 19.29 -12.10 -28.09
CA GLY A 85 20.30 -11.62 -29.05
C GLY A 85 20.16 -10.16 -29.47
N GLY A 86 19.55 -9.33 -28.62
CA GLY A 86 19.32 -7.90 -28.84
C GLY A 86 17.91 -7.54 -29.32
N GLY A 87 17.08 -8.53 -29.68
CA GLY A 87 15.69 -8.33 -30.06
C GLY A 87 14.77 -8.27 -28.84
N TYR A 88 13.73 -7.44 -28.90
CA TYR A 88 12.66 -7.44 -27.88
C TYR A 88 11.61 -8.50 -28.21
N ALA A 89 10.89 -8.95 -27.17
CA ALA A 89 9.64 -9.71 -27.31
C ALA A 89 8.75 -9.17 -28.46
N SER A 90 8.10 -10.10 -29.17
CA SER A 90 7.29 -9.81 -30.36
C SER A 90 6.23 -8.73 -30.13
N ALA A 91 5.59 -8.73 -28.96
CA ALA A 91 4.62 -7.71 -28.57
C ALA A 91 5.23 -6.29 -28.48
N ILE A 92 6.48 -6.16 -28.02
CA ILE A 92 7.20 -4.88 -27.93
C ILE A 92 7.73 -4.45 -29.30
N SER A 93 8.25 -5.42 -30.08
CA SER A 93 8.76 -5.18 -31.43
C SER A 93 7.68 -4.74 -32.43
N ALA A 94 6.41 -5.06 -32.16
CA ALA A 94 5.26 -4.68 -32.99
C ALA A 94 4.71 -3.26 -32.71
N LEU A 95 5.25 -2.54 -31.72
CA LEU A 95 4.73 -1.24 -31.30
C LEU A 95 5.16 -0.11 -32.23
N ASP A 96 4.25 0.84 -32.46
CA ASP A 96 4.58 2.08 -33.15
C ASP A 96 5.48 2.95 -32.28
N THR A 97 6.64 3.30 -32.81
CA THR A 97 7.62 4.13 -32.12
C THR A 97 7.03 5.49 -31.73
N GLY A 98 7.25 5.90 -30.48
CA GLY A 98 6.76 7.16 -29.92
C GLY A 98 5.31 7.09 -29.40
N THR A 99 4.57 6.03 -29.70
CA THR A 99 3.23 5.80 -29.16
C THR A 99 3.32 5.21 -27.74
N ILE A 100 2.45 5.66 -26.86
CA ILE A 100 2.36 5.19 -25.47
C ILE A 100 1.28 4.12 -25.40
N TYR A 101 1.67 2.92 -25.00
CA TYR A 101 0.78 1.78 -24.80
C TYR A 101 0.65 1.50 -23.30
N MET A 102 -0.56 1.23 -22.80
CA MET A 102 -0.68 0.65 -21.45
C MET A 102 -0.35 -0.83 -21.52
N ILE A 103 0.45 -1.30 -20.57
CA ILE A 103 0.70 -2.72 -20.40
C ILE A 103 -0.56 -3.33 -19.78
N GLY A 104 -1.09 -4.39 -20.39
CA GLY A 104 -2.30 -5.06 -19.90
C GLY A 104 -3.05 -5.76 -21.02
N THR A 105 -4.04 -6.55 -20.63
CA THR A 105 -4.84 -7.36 -21.55
C THR A 105 -6.05 -6.62 -22.14
N GLY A 106 -6.20 -5.33 -21.80
CA GLY A 106 -7.23 -4.47 -22.38
C GLY A 106 -7.10 -4.32 -23.90
N SER A 107 -8.19 -3.92 -24.56
CA SER A 107 -8.25 -3.76 -26.02
C SER A 107 -8.69 -2.36 -26.48
N ALA A 108 -9.08 -1.48 -25.56
CA ALA A 108 -9.50 -0.11 -25.84
C ALA A 108 -9.36 0.78 -24.60
N ALA A 109 -9.37 2.11 -24.79
CA ALA A 109 -9.35 3.11 -23.71
C ALA A 109 -8.16 3.03 -22.74
N CYS A 110 -7.10 2.33 -23.15
CA CYS A 110 -6.01 1.87 -22.31
C CYS A 110 -5.22 2.95 -21.58
N ASN A 111 -5.17 4.19 -22.07
CA ASN A 111 -4.50 5.29 -21.38
C ASN A 111 -5.38 6.53 -21.24
N ALA A 112 -6.70 6.35 -21.32
CA ALA A 112 -7.65 7.46 -21.21
C ALA A 112 -7.63 8.15 -19.84
N THR A 113 -7.14 7.45 -18.82
CA THR A 113 -7.07 7.90 -17.42
C THR A 113 -5.67 8.27 -16.96
N CYS A 114 -4.65 8.24 -17.84
CA CYS A 114 -3.30 8.64 -17.47
C CYS A 114 -3.18 10.15 -17.28
N ASP A 115 -2.60 10.57 -16.17
CA ASP A 115 -2.21 11.96 -15.94
C ASP A 115 -0.80 12.26 -16.47
N ALA A 116 0.04 11.23 -16.55
CA ALA A 116 1.41 11.29 -17.02
C ALA A 116 1.86 9.90 -17.51
N PRO A 117 2.51 9.80 -18.68
CA PRO A 117 2.62 10.82 -19.72
C PRO A 117 1.25 11.18 -20.33
N ALA A 118 1.01 12.46 -20.63
CA ALA A 118 -0.25 12.90 -21.25
C ALA A 118 -0.43 12.22 -22.61
N THR A 119 -1.56 11.53 -22.83
CA THR A 119 -1.80 10.74 -24.04
C THR A 119 -3.09 11.11 -24.76
N SER A 120 -3.01 11.08 -26.09
CA SER A 120 -4.12 11.19 -27.03
C SER A 120 -4.50 9.84 -27.70
N THR A 121 -3.82 8.74 -27.38
CA THR A 121 -3.92 7.45 -28.11
C THR A 121 -4.21 6.26 -27.20
N SER A 122 -5.42 5.71 -27.22
CA SER A 122 -5.88 4.62 -26.35
C SER A 122 -5.47 3.21 -26.81
N ALA A 123 -4.19 2.88 -26.72
CA ALA A 123 -3.66 1.56 -27.10
C ALA A 123 -3.12 0.75 -25.90
N CYS A 124 -3.29 -0.57 -25.95
CA CYS A 124 -2.75 -1.53 -24.98
C CYS A 124 -1.68 -2.41 -25.64
N VAL A 125 -0.81 -2.97 -24.81
CA VAL A 125 0.12 -4.05 -25.16
C VAL A 125 0.00 -5.16 -24.12
N ASP A 126 -0.31 -6.37 -24.56
CA ASP A 126 -0.27 -7.56 -23.72
C ASP A 126 1.16 -8.13 -23.74
N LEU A 127 1.75 -8.30 -22.56
CA LEU A 127 3.10 -8.87 -22.36
C LEU A 127 3.03 -10.19 -21.58
N THR A 128 1.87 -10.86 -21.61
CA THR A 128 1.62 -12.06 -20.80
C THR A 128 1.45 -13.36 -21.60
N SER A 129 1.09 -13.27 -22.89
CA SER A 129 0.49 -14.41 -23.61
C SER A 129 1.23 -14.86 -24.86
N GLY A 130 2.11 -14.05 -25.44
CA GLY A 130 3.01 -14.43 -26.53
C GLY A 130 4.09 -15.43 -26.09
N SER A 131 4.58 -16.31 -26.95
CA SER A 131 5.55 -17.35 -26.54
C SER A 131 6.92 -16.81 -26.09
N ASP A 132 7.23 -15.56 -26.46
CA ASP A 132 8.44 -14.81 -26.14
C ASP A 132 8.16 -13.58 -25.27
N ASP A 133 6.94 -13.45 -24.74
CA ASP A 133 6.55 -12.33 -23.88
C ASP A 133 7.16 -12.44 -22.47
N LEU A 134 7.06 -11.37 -21.68
CA LEU A 134 7.75 -11.27 -20.38
C LEU A 134 7.30 -12.33 -19.37
N VAL A 135 6.00 -12.62 -19.29
CA VAL A 135 5.47 -13.58 -18.29
C VAL A 135 5.64 -15.02 -18.73
N SER A 136 5.16 -15.34 -19.92
CA SER A 136 5.28 -16.66 -20.55
C SER A 136 6.73 -17.08 -20.82
N GLY A 137 7.59 -16.13 -21.17
CA GLY A 137 9.04 -16.30 -21.33
C GLY A 137 9.79 -16.43 -19.99
N GLY A 138 9.11 -16.23 -18.85
CA GLY A 138 9.68 -16.43 -17.52
C GLY A 138 10.59 -15.30 -17.03
N TYR A 139 10.60 -14.15 -17.70
CA TYR A 139 11.35 -12.96 -17.28
C TYR A 139 10.66 -12.20 -16.14
N LEU A 140 9.35 -12.41 -15.98
CA LEU A 140 8.53 -11.88 -14.91
C LEU A 140 7.49 -12.92 -14.48
N ALA A 141 7.14 -12.98 -13.20
CA ALA A 141 6.13 -13.92 -12.72
C ALA A 141 4.70 -13.49 -13.10
N GLU A 142 4.44 -12.18 -13.04
CA GLU A 142 3.21 -11.52 -13.43
C GLU A 142 3.50 -10.05 -13.72
N ILE A 143 2.69 -9.39 -14.55
CA ILE A 143 2.80 -7.95 -14.73
C ILE A 143 2.25 -7.28 -13.47
N PRO A 144 3.02 -6.43 -12.77
CA PRO A 144 2.52 -5.75 -11.58
C PRO A 144 1.39 -4.77 -11.94
N VAL A 145 0.48 -4.56 -10.99
CA VAL A 145 -0.60 -3.58 -11.09
C VAL A 145 -0.29 -2.39 -10.19
N SER A 146 -0.37 -1.19 -10.77
CA SER A 146 -0.18 0.08 -10.06
C SER A 146 -1.14 0.18 -8.87
N PRO A 147 -0.66 0.61 -7.69
CA PRO A 147 -1.54 0.92 -6.58
C PRO A 147 -2.59 1.95 -6.97
N ASN A 148 -3.82 1.75 -6.49
CA ASN A 148 -4.92 2.69 -6.73
C ASN A 148 -4.66 4.03 -6.03
N GLY A 149 -4.72 5.11 -6.81
CA GLY A 149 -4.69 6.49 -6.36
C GLY A 149 -6.00 7.17 -6.73
N THR A 150 -5.92 8.15 -7.61
CA THR A 150 -7.04 8.74 -8.34
C THR A 150 -7.54 7.78 -9.42
N GLY A 151 -6.62 7.07 -10.09
CA GLY A 151 -6.92 5.98 -11.01
C GLY A 151 -7.22 4.67 -10.28
N SER A 152 -8.00 3.81 -10.93
CA SER A 152 -8.20 2.42 -10.53
C SER A 152 -7.57 1.51 -11.57
N TRP A 153 -6.73 0.59 -11.12
CA TRP A 153 -5.91 -0.29 -11.94
C TRP A 153 -6.19 -1.75 -11.59
N ASP A 154 -6.10 -2.62 -12.58
CA ASP A 154 -6.30 -4.07 -12.47
C ASP A 154 -5.43 -4.80 -13.52
N ASP A 155 -5.55 -6.13 -13.62
CA ASP A 155 -4.77 -6.94 -14.56
C ASP A 155 -5.09 -6.62 -16.04
N THR A 156 -6.23 -5.97 -16.31
CA THR A 156 -6.61 -5.52 -17.65
C THR A 156 -5.96 -4.17 -17.97
N TYR A 157 -5.97 -3.25 -17.01
CA TYR A 157 -5.39 -1.91 -17.09
C TYR A 157 -4.42 -1.70 -15.93
N THR A 158 -3.16 -2.08 -16.13
CA THR A 158 -2.20 -2.17 -15.03
C THR A 158 -1.77 -0.84 -14.45
N GLY A 159 -2.05 0.28 -15.13
CA GLY A 159 -1.54 1.60 -14.73
C GLY A 159 -0.05 1.79 -15.03
N TYR A 160 0.58 0.88 -15.76
CA TYR A 160 1.92 1.05 -16.30
C TYR A 160 1.89 1.16 -17.81
N THR A 161 2.74 2.02 -18.35
CA THR A 161 2.81 2.31 -19.77
C THR A 161 4.19 2.01 -20.31
N LEU A 162 4.24 1.68 -21.60
CA LEU A 162 5.44 1.37 -22.35
C LEU A 162 5.45 2.23 -23.62
N ARG A 163 6.62 2.80 -23.91
CA ARG A 163 6.89 3.50 -25.17
C ARG A 163 8.25 3.11 -25.71
N THR A 164 8.32 2.79 -26.99
CA THR A 164 9.58 2.60 -27.72
C THR A 164 9.99 3.90 -28.41
N GLU A 165 11.29 4.15 -28.55
CA GLU A 165 11.82 5.32 -29.28
C GLU A 165 12.67 4.91 -30.49
N VAL A 166 12.90 5.86 -31.41
CA VAL A 166 13.56 5.62 -32.71
C VAL A 166 15.01 5.13 -32.52
N ASN A 167 15.63 5.49 -31.40
CA ASN A 167 16.95 5.02 -31.01
C ASN A 167 16.96 3.57 -30.46
N GLY A 168 15.81 2.90 -30.42
CA GLY A 168 15.65 1.55 -29.87
C GLY A 168 15.47 1.50 -28.36
N SER A 169 15.41 2.66 -27.68
CA SER A 169 15.20 2.71 -26.22
C SER A 169 13.75 2.41 -25.86
N VAL A 170 13.55 1.80 -24.68
CA VAL A 170 12.24 1.52 -24.09
C VAL A 170 12.08 2.34 -22.83
N THR A 171 10.96 3.06 -22.74
CA THR A 171 10.55 3.80 -21.55
C THR A 171 9.35 3.12 -20.91
N ILE A 172 9.46 2.82 -19.61
CA ILE A 172 8.35 2.39 -18.77
C ILE A 172 7.97 3.55 -17.84
N ALA A 173 6.69 3.88 -17.78
CA ALA A 173 6.20 4.94 -16.92
C ALA A 173 4.91 4.53 -16.20
N ALA A 174 4.76 4.98 -14.96
CA ALA A 174 3.46 4.90 -14.30
C ALA A 174 2.50 5.90 -14.94
N CYS A 175 1.26 5.46 -15.16
CA CYS A 175 0.17 6.22 -15.75
C CYS A 175 -0.38 7.32 -14.82
N GLU A 176 -0.14 7.16 -13.51
CA GLU A 176 -0.52 8.14 -12.48
C GLU A 176 0.72 8.65 -11.73
N SER A 177 0.81 9.95 -11.54
CA SER A 177 1.78 10.63 -10.67
C SER A 177 1.12 11.11 -9.39
N GLU A 178 1.56 10.61 -8.22
CA GLU A 178 0.99 11.14 -6.97
C GLU A 178 1.62 12.45 -6.61
N ASN A 179 2.92 12.63 -6.80
CA ASN A 179 3.61 13.89 -6.53
C ASN A 179 3.82 14.69 -7.83
N VAL A 180 4.67 15.73 -7.81
CA VAL A 180 4.83 16.67 -8.93
C VAL A 180 5.55 16.08 -10.15
N ALA A 181 6.20 14.92 -10.01
CA ALA A 181 7.01 14.31 -11.05
C ALA A 181 6.45 12.95 -11.48
N ALA A 182 6.34 12.75 -12.79
CA ALA A 182 6.00 11.47 -13.38
C ALA A 182 7.08 10.43 -13.10
N ILE A 183 6.66 9.23 -12.70
CA ILE A 183 7.58 8.11 -12.44
C ILE A 183 7.83 7.39 -13.76
N SER A 184 9.06 7.48 -14.26
CA SER A 184 9.47 6.79 -15.47
C SER A 184 10.93 6.36 -15.42
N VAL A 185 11.23 5.28 -16.14
CA VAL A 185 12.56 4.72 -16.31
C VAL A 185 12.75 4.38 -17.79
N ALA A 186 13.93 4.67 -18.34
CA ALA A 186 14.24 4.41 -19.75
C ALA A 186 15.61 3.75 -19.90
N ARG A 187 15.76 2.88 -20.91
CA ARG A 187 17.03 2.29 -21.33
C ARG A 187 17.11 2.15 -22.82
#